data_AF-A0A9P6MJK9-F1
#
_entry.id   AF-A0A9P6MJK9-F1
#
_cell.length_a   1.000
_cell.length_b   1.000
_cell.length_c   1.000
_cell.angle_alpha   90.00
_cell.angle_beta   90.00
_cell.angle_gamma   90.00
#
_symmetry.space_group_name_H-M   'P 1'
#
loop_
_entity.id
_entity.type
_entity.pdbx_description
1 polymer ?
#
loop_
_entity_poly.entity_id
_entity_poly.type
_entity_poly.pdbx_seq_one_letter_code
_entity_poly.pdbx_strand_id
1 'polypeptide(L)'
;MHTLDLSVHPVTSTLKMLASLLERITTANDKIKQSLPEPETPLAMTPAQHQIYTSCTRFHARSIPSISINAYLTRILKYCPCANECFLSLLVYFDRMARNVEEITSGEGRQFSIDSFNIHRLIIAGIMVSAKYFSA
;
A
#
# COMPACT_ATOMS: atom_id res chain seq x y z
N MET A 1 10.44 -14.29 26.24
CA MET A 1 9.82 -13.61 25.09
C MET A 1 9.40 -12.23 25.56
N HIS A 2 10.02 -11.15 25.09
CA HIS A 2 9.56 -9.81 25.42
C HIS A 2 8.25 -9.55 24.67
N THR A 3 7.15 -9.39 25.38
CA THR A 3 5.86 -9.00 24.80
C THR A 3 5.96 -7.55 24.35
N LEU A 4 5.83 -7.30 23.05
CA LEU A 4 5.77 -5.94 22.52
C LEU A 4 4.44 -5.32 22.96
N ASP A 5 4.49 -4.43 23.95
CA ASP A 5 3.32 -3.66 24.37
C ASP A 5 3.19 -2.41 23.49
N LEU A 6 2.20 -2.46 22.59
CA LEU A 6 1.89 -1.40 21.63
C LEU A 6 1.33 -0.15 22.30
N SER A 7 0.79 -0.26 23.53
CA SER A 7 0.23 0.88 24.24
C SER A 7 1.30 1.87 24.71
N VAL A 8 2.48 1.37 25.06
CA VAL A 8 3.63 2.16 25.54
C VAL A 8 4.70 2.39 24.47
N HIS A 9 4.59 1.75 23.31
CA HIS A 9 5.59 1.90 22.25
C HIS A 9 5.53 3.29 21.60
N PRO A 10 6.66 4.00 21.42
CA PRO A 10 6.65 5.31 20.77
C PRO A 10 6.14 5.25 19.33
N VAL A 11 5.12 6.06 19.02
CA VAL A 11 4.49 6.08 17.69
C VAL A 11 5.50 6.37 16.58
N THR A 12 6.45 7.26 16.82
CA THR A 12 7.52 7.58 15.86
C THR A 12 8.40 6.36 15.53
N SER A 13 8.61 5.44 16.46
CA SER A 13 9.32 4.18 16.24
C SER A 13 8.48 3.20 15.43
N THR A 14 7.19 3.07 15.75
CA THR A 14 6.22 2.28 14.95
C THR A 14 6.22 2.74 13.49
N LEU A 15 6.16 4.05 13.26
CA LEU A 15 6.18 4.66 11.93
C LEU A 15 7.46 4.35 11.17
N LYS A 16 8.62 4.34 11.84
CA LYS A 16 9.89 3.96 11.22
C LYS A 16 9.89 2.50 10.77
N MET A 17 9.41 1.60 11.63
CA MET A 17 9.31 0.18 11.32
C MET A 17 8.33 -0.08 10.18
N LEU A 18 7.15 0.54 10.24
CA LEU A 18 6.11 0.44 9.22
C LEU A 18 6.61 0.99 7.87
N ALA A 19 7.26 2.16 7.87
CA ALA A 19 7.82 2.75 6.67
C ALA A 19 8.87 1.83 6.03
N SER A 20 9.81 1.31 6.82
CA SER A 20 10.86 0.41 6.31
C SER A 20 10.26 -0.86 5.71
N LEU A 21 9.22 -1.43 6.35
CA LEU A 21 8.52 -2.60 5.82
C LEU A 21 7.83 -2.27 4.49
N LEU A 22 7.06 -1.18 4.43
CA LEU A 22 6.33 -0.79 3.23
C LEU A 22 7.28 -0.43 2.08
N GLU A 23 8.40 0.25 2.34
CA GLU A 23 9.44 0.54 1.35
C GLU A 23 10.06 -0.74 0.77
N ARG A 24 10.31 -1.75 1.61
CA ARG A 24 10.81 -3.06 1.16
C ARG A 24 9.79 -3.77 0.28
N ILE A 25 8.52 -3.76 0.67
CA ILE A 25 7.43 -4.37 -0.11
C ILE A 25 7.29 -3.68 -1.47
N THR A 26 7.22 -2.35 -1.50
CA THR A 26 7.06 -1.59 -2.77
C THR A 26 8.25 -1.80 -3.68
N THR A 27 9.47 -1.74 -3.15
CA THR A 27 10.69 -1.97 -3.95
C THR A 27 10.76 -3.39 -4.53
N ALA A 28 10.37 -4.41 -3.76
CA ALA A 28 10.32 -5.77 -4.26
C ALA A 28 9.28 -5.91 -5.38
N ASN A 29 8.10 -5.33 -5.19
CA ASN A 29 7.02 -5.40 -6.15
C ASN A 29 7.31 -4.59 -7.43
N ASP A 30 7.98 -3.45 -7.33
CA ASP A 30 8.42 -2.66 -8.48
C ASP A 30 9.38 -3.46 -9.37
N LYS A 31 10.33 -4.20 -8.76
CA LYS A 31 11.27 -5.08 -9.48
C LYS A 31 10.55 -6.23 -10.18
N ILE A 32 9.57 -6.84 -9.52
CA ILE A 32 8.76 -7.91 -10.11
C ILE A 32 8.00 -7.39 -11.34
N LYS A 33 7.39 -6.19 -11.24
CA LYS A 33 6.70 -5.55 -12.36
C LYS A 33 7.62 -5.23 -13.54
N GLN A 34 8.85 -4.80 -13.28
CA GLN A 34 9.85 -4.56 -14.32
C GLN A 34 10.37 -5.85 -14.98
N SER A 35 10.35 -6.97 -14.26
CA SER A 35 10.80 -8.27 -14.79
C SER A 35 9.74 -9.01 -15.64
N LEU A 36 8.48 -8.57 -15.58
CA LEU A 36 7.43 -9.07 -16.46
C LEU A 36 7.65 -8.49 -17.86
N PRO A 37 7.66 -9.32 -18.93
CA PRO A 37 7.82 -8.83 -20.29
C PRO A 37 6.71 -7.84 -20.62
N GLU A 38 7.07 -6.61 -21.01
CA GLU A 38 6.11 -5.75 -21.73
C GLU A 38 5.65 -6.52 -22.98
N PRO A 39 4.34 -6.57 -23.27
CA PRO A 39 3.87 -7.22 -24.50
C PRO A 39 4.50 -6.50 -25.70
N GLU A 40 5.30 -7.22 -26.48
CA GLU A 40 6.13 -6.69 -27.58
C GLU A 40 5.35 -6.07 -28.77
N THR A 41 4.06 -5.76 -28.63
CA THR A 41 3.29 -5.09 -29.69
C THR A 41 2.09 -4.31 -29.12
N PRO A 42 2.12 -2.97 -29.12
CA PRO A 42 0.99 -2.12 -28.72
C PRO A 42 -0.28 -2.32 -29.57
N LEU A 43 -0.15 -2.95 -30.75
CA LEU A 43 -1.19 -3.01 -31.78
C LEU A 43 -2.09 -4.26 -31.70
N ALA A 44 -1.76 -5.25 -30.88
CA ALA A 44 -2.51 -6.51 -30.79
C ALA A 44 -3.39 -6.63 -29.51
N MET A 45 -3.29 -5.69 -28.58
CA MET A 45 -4.05 -5.74 -27.32
C MET A 45 -5.45 -5.18 -27.52
N THR A 46 -6.47 -6.02 -27.31
CA THR A 46 -7.85 -5.54 -27.21
C THR A 46 -7.97 -4.53 -26.05
N PRO A 47 -8.91 -3.55 -26.10
CA PRO A 47 -9.10 -2.57 -25.02
C PRO A 47 -9.30 -3.23 -23.64
N ALA A 48 -9.90 -4.42 -23.61
CA ALA A 48 -10.08 -5.23 -22.41
C ALA A 48 -8.74 -5.77 -21.87
N GLN A 49 -7.85 -6.26 -22.73
CA GLN A 49 -6.51 -6.70 -22.33
C GLN A 49 -5.66 -5.52 -21.87
N HIS A 50 -5.71 -4.36 -22.52
CA HIS A 50 -5.01 -3.17 -22.06
C HIS A 50 -5.43 -2.81 -20.63
N GLN A 51 -6.73 -2.84 -20.30
CA GLN A 51 -7.22 -2.60 -18.93
C GLN A 51 -6.81 -3.67 -17.91
N ILE A 52 -6.56 -4.91 -18.35
CA ILE A 52 -6.11 -6.01 -17.48
C ILE A 52 -4.65 -5.77 -17.04
N TYR A 53 -3.76 -5.42 -17.98
CA TYR A 53 -2.36 -5.07 -17.68
C TYR A 53 -2.22 -3.67 -17.04
N THR A 54 -3.10 -2.74 -17.40
CA THR A 54 -3.16 -1.38 -16.86
C THR A 54 -4.29 -1.24 -15.86
N SER A 55 -4.50 -2.26 -15.02
CA SER A 55 -5.46 -2.21 -13.91
C SER A 55 -4.97 -1.26 -12.81
N CYS A 56 -4.82 0.00 -13.21
CA CYS A 56 -4.53 1.19 -12.45
C CYS A 56 -5.66 1.33 -11.45
N THR A 57 -5.42 0.82 -10.23
CA THR A 57 -6.32 1.07 -9.12
C THR A 57 -6.51 2.59 -9.00
N ARG A 58 -7.65 3.07 -8.47
CA ARG A 58 -7.85 4.52 -8.24
C ARG A 58 -6.75 5.15 -7.35
N PHE A 59 -5.94 4.32 -6.70
CA PHE A 59 -4.81 4.70 -5.87
C PHE A 59 -3.49 4.82 -6.63
N HIS A 60 -3.39 4.44 -7.90
CA HIS A 60 -2.15 4.56 -8.66
C HIS A 60 -1.95 6.01 -9.17
N ALA A 61 -0.82 6.61 -8.83
CA ALA A 61 -0.48 7.97 -9.20
C ALA A 61 0.15 8.06 -10.60
N ARG A 62 0.13 9.26 -11.20
CA ARG A 62 0.79 9.53 -12.49
C ARG A 62 2.32 9.47 -12.42
N SER A 63 2.88 9.72 -11.25
CA SER A 63 4.31 9.68 -10.97
C SER A 63 4.54 9.33 -9.51
N ILE A 64 5.71 8.76 -9.21
CA ILE A 64 6.13 8.43 -7.85
C ILE A 64 6.33 9.73 -7.06
N PRO A 65 5.71 9.88 -5.87
CA PRO A 65 5.94 11.05 -5.02
C PRO A 65 7.41 11.16 -4.58
N SER A 66 7.95 12.38 -4.57
CA SER A 66 9.35 12.64 -4.14
C SER A 66 9.58 12.53 -2.64
N ILE A 67 8.50 12.49 -1.84
CA ILE A 67 8.56 12.32 -0.39
C ILE A 67 8.62 10.82 -0.03
N SER A 68 9.54 10.44 0.85
CA SER A 68 9.64 9.06 1.33
C SER A 68 8.41 8.65 2.14
N ILE A 69 8.16 7.34 2.25
CA ILE A 69 7.03 6.82 3.03
C ILE A 69 7.17 7.23 4.50
N ASN A 70 8.38 7.18 5.05
CA ASN A 70 8.66 7.62 6.43
C ASN A 70 8.31 9.10 6.65
N ALA A 71 8.80 9.99 5.78
CA ALA A 71 8.53 11.42 5.88
C ALA A 71 7.04 11.72 5.70
N TYR A 72 6.36 10.98 4.82
CA TYR A 72 4.93 11.11 4.61
C TYR A 72 4.11 10.68 5.83
N LEU A 73 4.40 9.51 6.42
CA LEU A 73 3.76 9.04 7.66
C LEU A 73 4.00 9.99 8.83
N THR A 74 5.23 10.50 8.98
CA THR A 74 5.58 11.50 10.01
C THR A 74 4.78 12.79 9.82
N ARG A 75 4.61 13.23 8.56
CA ARG A 75 3.79 14.39 8.23
C ARG A 75 2.31 14.14 8.57
N ILE A 76 1.78 12.95 8.29
CA ILE A 76 0.41 12.59 8.67
C ILE A 76 0.25 12.64 10.19
N LEU A 77 1.15 12.02 10.96
CA LEU A 77 1.11 12.06 12.43
C LEU A 77 1.11 13.49 12.97
N LYS A 78 1.89 14.39 12.36
CA LYS A 78 1.93 15.81 12.75
C LYS A 78 0.57 16.51 12.61
N TYR A 79 -0.18 16.22 11.54
CA TYR A 79 -1.46 16.88 11.26
C TYR A 79 -2.69 16.11 11.76
N CYS A 80 -2.54 14.81 11.97
CA CYS A 80 -3.57 13.90 12.48
C CYS A 80 -2.92 13.01 13.56
N PRO A 81 -2.85 13.50 14.81
CA PRO A 81 -2.33 12.72 15.92
C PRO A 81 -3.19 11.46 16.12
N CYS A 82 -2.57 10.29 15.97
CA CYS A 82 -3.25 9.00 16.10
C CYS A 82 -2.38 8.03 16.91
N ALA A 83 -3.02 7.08 17.58
CA ALA A 83 -2.34 6.02 18.31
C ALA A 83 -1.72 4.97 17.36
N ASN A 84 -0.86 4.10 17.90
CA ASN A 84 -0.22 3.01 17.15
C ASN A 84 -1.21 2.14 16.38
N GLU A 85 -2.34 1.79 17.01
CA GLU A 85 -3.40 0.95 16.42
C GLU A 85 -3.91 1.50 15.09
N CYS A 86 -3.99 2.83 14.97
CA CYS A 86 -4.44 3.47 13.75
C CYS A 86 -3.50 3.17 12.58
N PHE A 87 -2.19 3.27 12.81
CA PHE A 87 -1.16 3.02 11.80
C PHE A 87 -0.95 1.53 11.53
N LEU A 88 -1.03 0.68 12.56
CA LEU A 88 -0.89 -0.77 12.41
C LEU A 88 -2.05 -1.39 11.63
N SER A 89 -3.25 -0.80 11.74
CA SER A 89 -4.40 -1.21 10.94
C SER A 89 -4.17 -1.11 9.43
N LEU A 90 -3.22 -0.30 8.97
CA LEU A 90 -2.81 -0.27 7.56
C LEU A 90 -2.35 -1.65 7.07
N LEU A 91 -1.55 -2.35 7.86
CA LEU A 91 -1.05 -3.68 7.49
C LEU A 91 -2.20 -4.68 7.38
N VAL A 92 -3.17 -4.59 8.28
CA VAL A 92 -4.38 -5.42 8.25
C VAL A 92 -5.23 -5.11 7.02
N TYR A 93 -5.41 -3.83 6.69
CA TYR A 93 -6.17 -3.42 5.50
C TYR A 93 -5.49 -3.85 4.21
N PHE A 94 -4.17 -3.76 4.14
CA PHE A 94 -3.37 -4.16 2.98
C PHE A 94 -3.41 -5.68 2.77
N ASP A 95 -3.24 -6.47 3.83
CA ASP A 95 -3.37 -7.93 3.78
C ASP A 95 -4.80 -8.35 3.36
N ARG A 96 -5.84 -7.75 3.93
CA ARG A 96 -7.23 -8.02 3.54
C ARG A 96 -7.53 -7.67 2.08
N MET A 97 -7.03 -6.53 1.60
CA MET A 97 -7.21 -6.17 0.19
C MET A 97 -6.51 -7.15 -0.74
N ALA A 98 -5.31 -7.63 -0.39
CA ALA A 98 -4.60 -8.63 -1.18
C ALA A 98 -5.40 -9.94 -1.31
N ARG A 99 -5.91 -10.47 -0.19
CA ARG A 99 -6.70 -11.71 -0.16
C ARG A 99 -8.06 -11.56 -0.86
N ASN A 100 -8.79 -10.49 -0.59
CA ASN A 100 -10.12 -10.28 -1.17
C ASN A 100 -10.06 -10.18 -2.70
N VAL A 101 -9.01 -9.54 -3.24
CA VAL A 101 -8.85 -9.43 -4.70
C VAL A 101 -8.54 -10.80 -5.32
N GLU A 102 -7.74 -11.62 -4.66
CA GLU A 102 -7.48 -13.02 -5.07
C GLU A 102 -8.77 -13.85 -5.10
N GLU A 103 -9.60 -13.76 -4.05
CA GLU A 103 -10.89 -14.46 -3.98
C GLU A 103 -11.88 -13.99 -5.06
N ILE A 104 -12.05 -12.67 -5.23
CA ILE A 104 -13.00 -12.10 -6.20
C ILE A 104 -12.63 -12.49 -7.63
N THR A 105 -11.33 -12.57 -7.92
CA THR A 105 -10.85 -12.82 -9.29
C THR A 105 -10.78 -14.30 -9.63
N SER A 106 -11.30 -15.19 -8.76
CA SER A 106 -11.47 -16.63 -9.05
C SER A 106 -10.23 -17.30 -9.66
N GLY A 107 -9.03 -16.88 -9.27
CA GLY A 107 -7.78 -17.41 -9.80
C GLY A 107 -7.37 -16.92 -11.19
N GLU A 108 -8.02 -15.89 -11.76
CA GLU A 108 -7.62 -15.24 -13.03
C GLU A 108 -6.29 -14.47 -12.94
N GLY A 109 -5.49 -14.68 -11.89
CA GLY A 109 -4.14 -14.14 -11.74
C GLY A 109 -4.08 -12.64 -11.43
N ARG A 110 -5.21 -11.98 -11.16
CA ARG A 110 -5.23 -10.55 -10.86
C ARG A 110 -4.90 -10.32 -9.39
N GLN A 111 -3.62 -10.15 -9.10
CA GLN A 111 -3.13 -9.87 -7.75
C GLN A 111 -3.13 -8.36 -7.46
N PHE A 112 -3.62 -7.98 -6.27
CA PHE A 112 -3.41 -6.62 -5.77
C PHE A 112 -1.94 -6.45 -5.36
N SER A 113 -1.20 -5.66 -6.15
CA SER A 113 0.21 -5.37 -5.91
C SER A 113 0.40 -3.95 -5.39
N ILE A 114 0.97 -3.83 -4.20
CA ILE A 114 1.38 -2.54 -3.61
C ILE A 114 2.71 -2.13 -4.23
N ASP A 115 2.80 -0.91 -4.75
CA ASP A 115 3.96 -0.42 -5.51
C ASP A 115 4.26 1.05 -5.16
N SER A 116 5.37 1.57 -5.67
CA SER A 116 5.79 2.96 -5.38
C SER A 116 4.86 4.02 -5.99
N PHE A 117 3.97 3.65 -6.91
CA PHE A 117 3.00 4.56 -7.52
C PHE A 117 1.71 4.65 -6.73
N ASN A 118 1.35 3.60 -5.98
CA ASN A 118 0.06 3.52 -5.28
C ASN A 118 0.14 3.67 -3.76
N ILE A 119 1.29 3.36 -3.16
CA ILE A 119 1.45 3.26 -1.71
C ILE A 119 1.07 4.54 -0.96
N HIS A 120 1.46 5.73 -1.42
CA HIS A 120 1.15 6.99 -0.71
C HIS A 120 -0.37 7.26 -0.65
N ARG A 121 -1.08 7.00 -1.74
CA ARG A 121 -2.54 7.17 -1.81
C ARG A 121 -3.26 6.12 -0.96
N LEU A 122 -2.75 4.89 -0.92
CA LEU A 122 -3.26 3.84 -0.06
C LEU A 122 -3.06 4.16 1.43
N ILE A 123 -1.90 4.69 1.81
CA ILE A 123 -1.59 5.06 3.20
C ILE A 123 -2.60 6.08 3.72
N ILE A 124 -2.81 7.19 3.01
CA ILE A 124 -3.73 8.22 3.51
C ILE A 124 -5.17 7.74 3.56
N ALA A 125 -5.62 6.97 2.56
CA ALA A 125 -6.96 6.40 2.57
C ALA A 125 -7.15 5.43 3.74
N GLY A 126 -6.18 4.52 3.95
CA GLY A 126 -6.23 3.56 5.04
C GLY A 126 -6.18 4.22 6.42
N ILE A 127 -5.34 5.25 6.61
CA ILE A 127 -5.30 6.00 7.87
C ILE A 127 -6.61 6.74 8.11
N MET A 128 -7.22 7.36 7.10
CA MET A 128 -8.52 8.02 7.28
C MET A 128 -9.62 7.04 7.72
N VAL A 129 -9.67 5.85 7.12
CA VAL A 129 -10.62 4.81 7.51
C VAL A 129 -10.35 4.34 8.94
N SER A 130 -9.08 4.09 9.26
CA SER A 130 -8.64 3.65 10.58
C SER A 130 -8.95 4.69 11.67
N ALA A 131 -8.59 5.95 11.42
CA ALA A 131 -8.87 7.06 12.32
C ALA A 131 -10.38 7.19 12.57
N LYS A 132 -11.22 7.05 11.54
CA LYS A 132 -12.69 7.06 11.70
C LYS A 132 -13.19 5.88 12.52
N TYR A 133 -12.57 4.71 12.40
CA TYR A 133 -12.95 3.52 13.17
C TYR A 133 -12.61 3.66 14.66
N PHE A 134 -11.44 4.20 15.00
CA PHE A 134 -11.00 4.36 16.39
C PHE A 134 -11.47 5.66 17.07
N SER A 135 -11.95 6.64 16.30
CA SER A 135 -12.50 7.89 16.82
C SER A 135 -14.03 7.88 16.96
N ALA A 136 -14.68 6.75 16.64
CA ALA A 136 -16.12 6.55 16.78
C ALA A 136 -16.51 6.15 18.21
#